data_AF-A0A4S8LWI9-F1
#
_entry.id   AF-A0A4S8LWI9-F1
#
_cell.length_a   1.000
_cell.length_b   1.000
_cell.length_c   1.000
_cell.angle_alpha   90.00
_cell.angle_beta   90.00
_cell.angle_gamma   90.00
#
_symmetry.space_group_name_H-M   'P 1'
#
loop_
_entity.id
_entity.type
_entity.pdbx_description
1 polymer ?
#
loop_
_entity_poly.entity_id
_entity_poly.type
_entity_poly.pdbx_seq_one_letter_code
_entity_poly.pdbx_strand_id
1 'polypeptide(L)'
;MNVAPSDDLRDPSSLYFQYDKVRRSIIASYWLVFFLALPLWWNTTSIERLPLPSSNVHAQHGRELRLPVKIALDPAFGSIASSVESELRNVIQQKHQTPPLDVSIFVGNEQGGWYDEDVYAVKPGETGMVLDGRRLGFPKDHLTPSSLAQTLSSLILPYSAKQEHRVAQYSPRFRLAFTLLNEDASAGQTVTGWDILDAIDRHISPITSAVSVLHNFTIESQVQFHAPLAFEPKPLEDGTFGLTPEDLTIFVNSAEWTLSSSSSNDPVLHFVLFVPSLSRRPLVILNDDGTPSTSNAFLIPQWGSIVICNLPPIPNEKWLSNSDLMTPFSAFSHQLSALLGIPKLPSGIKTSPSTSSLSPWQIDALLRHRMHEAVRRTKDTLLSTVQLVQQIPNMPVDAKAQSDVQNALSALDAVWDSEGGKAFNLTDMLGNSARALTSSQRAFFHPGMLALLYFPAEHKYAVYTPLFASAVIPLIATAIREFLAWRRQRREAVNER
;
A
#
# COMPACT_ATOMS: atom_id res chain seq x y z
N MET A 1 -41.27 102.30 12.88
CA MET A 1 -39.88 101.95 13.26
C MET A 1 -39.92 100.55 13.87
N ASN A 2 -39.08 99.65 13.38
CA ASN A 2 -38.93 98.22 13.72
C ASN A 2 -40.01 97.24 13.22
N VAL A 3 -39.80 96.77 11.99
CA VAL A 3 -40.19 95.44 11.53
C VAL A 3 -39.28 94.43 12.25
N ALA A 4 -39.85 93.52 13.03
CA ALA A 4 -39.14 92.36 13.59
C ALA A 4 -39.39 91.13 12.70
N PRO A 5 -38.38 90.28 12.45
CA PRO A 5 -38.44 89.24 11.42
C PRO A 5 -39.16 87.98 11.95
N SER A 6 -39.85 87.30 11.03
CA SER A 6 -40.40 85.96 11.22
C SER A 6 -39.29 84.92 11.17
N ASP A 7 -38.92 84.37 12.32
CA ASP A 7 -37.95 83.28 12.45
C ASP A 7 -38.72 81.94 12.54
N ASP A 8 -39.14 81.41 11.38
CA ASP A 8 -39.67 80.04 11.25
C ASP A 8 -38.49 79.07 11.05
N LEU A 9 -37.67 78.94 12.10
CA LEU A 9 -36.67 77.88 12.21
C LEU A 9 -37.37 76.64 12.77
N ARG A 10 -37.72 75.71 11.87
CA ARG A 10 -38.24 74.38 12.24
C ARG A 10 -37.32 73.72 13.26
N ASP A 11 -37.89 73.33 14.39
CA ASP A 11 -37.20 72.63 15.48
C ASP A 11 -36.56 71.33 14.93
N PRO A 12 -35.23 71.16 15.03
CA PRO A 12 -34.52 69.97 14.54
C PRO A 12 -34.95 68.66 15.23
N SER A 13 -35.71 68.74 16.32
CA SER A 13 -36.34 67.59 16.98
C SER A 13 -37.52 66.98 16.20
N SER A 14 -38.05 67.68 15.19
CA SER A 14 -39.18 67.24 14.34
C SER A 14 -38.78 66.37 13.14
N LEU A 15 -37.50 66.04 12.99
CA LEU A 15 -37.00 65.15 11.93
C LEU A 15 -37.34 63.68 12.26
N TYR A 16 -37.99 63.01 11.31
CA TYR A 16 -38.62 61.67 11.37
C TYR A 16 -37.78 60.49 11.94
N PHE A 17 -36.50 60.70 12.23
CA PHE A 17 -35.53 59.70 12.72
C PHE A 17 -35.41 59.61 14.25
N GLN A 18 -36.13 60.41 15.03
CA GLN A 18 -35.97 60.48 16.50
C GLN A 18 -37.02 59.74 17.35
N TYR A 19 -37.96 58.99 16.77
CA TYR A 19 -38.83 58.16 17.60
C TYR A 19 -38.06 56.97 18.20
N ASP A 20 -37.84 56.99 19.51
CA ASP A 20 -37.18 55.91 20.28
C ASP A 20 -37.75 54.53 19.96
N LYS A 21 -39.06 54.43 19.67
CA LYS A 21 -39.72 53.19 19.25
C LYS A 21 -39.22 52.66 17.89
N VAL A 22 -39.05 53.55 16.90
CA VAL A 22 -38.55 53.19 15.56
C VAL A 22 -37.09 52.75 15.66
N ARG A 23 -36.26 53.49 16.40
CA ARG A 23 -34.84 53.13 16.65
C ARG A 23 -34.71 51.75 17.29
N ARG A 24 -35.51 51.47 18.33
CA ARG A 24 -35.55 50.15 18.99
C ARG A 24 -36.03 49.05 18.05
N SER A 25 -37.04 49.32 17.22
CA SER A 25 -37.54 48.36 16.23
C SER A 25 -36.49 48.02 15.17
N ILE A 26 -35.72 49.01 14.70
CA ILE A 26 -34.63 48.80 13.75
C ILE A 26 -33.53 47.92 14.39
N ILE A 27 -33.07 48.28 15.60
CA ILE A 27 -32.06 47.48 16.32
C ILE A 27 -32.55 46.05 16.55
N ALA A 28 -33.80 45.88 17.00
CA ALA A 28 -34.40 44.56 17.21
C ALA A 28 -34.48 43.74 15.90
N SER A 29 -34.79 44.37 14.76
CA SER A 29 -34.84 43.70 13.46
C SER A 29 -33.46 43.16 13.02
N TYR A 30 -32.38 43.91 13.24
CA TYR A 30 -31.02 43.44 12.96
C TYR A 30 -30.63 42.24 13.81
N TRP A 31 -30.94 42.27 15.11
CA TRP A 31 -30.69 41.14 16.00
C TRP A 31 -31.53 39.92 15.65
N LEU A 32 -32.79 40.10 15.26
CA LEU A 32 -33.66 39.02 14.80
C LEU A 32 -33.07 38.34 13.55
N VAL A 33 -32.61 39.12 12.56
CA VAL A 33 -31.95 38.58 11.37
C VAL A 33 -30.65 37.87 11.74
N PHE A 34 -29.84 38.44 12.64
CA PHE A 34 -28.60 37.82 13.10
C PHE A 34 -28.85 36.44 13.75
N PHE A 35 -29.84 36.34 14.65
CA PHE A 35 -30.20 35.09 15.30
C PHE A 35 -30.80 34.05 14.35
N LEU A 36 -31.50 34.47 13.29
CA LEU A 36 -31.98 33.57 12.24
C LEU A 36 -30.87 33.11 11.29
N ALA A 37 -29.90 33.99 11.01
CA ALA A 37 -28.78 33.70 10.11
C ALA A 37 -27.71 32.81 10.77
N LEU A 38 -27.54 32.88 12.09
CA LEU A 38 -26.50 32.13 12.80
C LEU A 38 -26.65 30.61 12.70
N PRO A 39 -27.85 29.99 12.88
CA PRO A 39 -28.05 28.56 12.64
C PRO A 39 -27.79 28.14 11.19
N LEU A 40 -28.22 28.97 10.23
CA LEU A 40 -27.98 28.72 8.80
C LEU A 40 -26.48 28.73 8.50
N TRP A 41 -25.78 29.77 8.97
CA TRP A 41 -24.33 29.89 8.82
C TRP A 41 -23.59 28.73 9.49
N TRP A 42 -24.00 28.34 10.70
CA TRP A 42 -23.40 27.20 11.40
C TRP A 42 -23.56 25.90 10.60
N ASN A 43 -24.76 25.63 10.09
CA ASN A 43 -25.04 24.44 9.27
C ASN A 43 -24.26 24.45 7.95
N THR A 44 -24.25 25.58 7.23
CA THR A 44 -23.56 25.70 5.93
C THR A 44 -22.03 25.69 6.05
N THR A 45 -21.49 25.96 7.23
CA THR A 45 -20.04 26.01 7.45
C THR A 45 -19.52 24.92 8.38
N SER A 46 -20.40 24.08 8.94
CA SER A 46 -20.02 22.89 9.68
C SER A 46 -19.47 21.84 8.72
N ILE A 47 -18.40 21.19 9.13
CA ILE A 47 -17.76 20.13 8.36
C ILE A 47 -18.56 18.84 8.57
N GLU A 48 -18.93 18.17 7.49
CA GLU A 48 -19.58 16.86 7.58
C GLU A 48 -18.59 15.83 8.15
N ARG A 49 -18.96 15.21 9.28
CA ARG A 49 -18.15 14.21 9.98
C ARG A 49 -19.03 13.06 10.44
N LEU A 50 -19.13 12.04 9.61
CA LEU A 50 -19.85 10.82 9.96
C LEU A 50 -19.05 9.99 10.98
N PRO A 51 -19.73 9.32 11.92
CA PRO A 51 -19.06 8.49 12.92
C PRO A 51 -18.47 7.23 12.26
N LEU A 52 -17.21 6.94 12.59
CA LEU A 52 -16.59 5.66 12.22
C LEU A 52 -16.93 4.57 13.25
N PRO A 53 -17.05 3.30 12.84
CA PRO A 53 -17.33 2.16 13.72
C PRO A 53 -16.09 1.76 14.56
N SER A 54 -15.64 2.65 15.44
CA SER A 54 -14.40 2.50 16.23
C SER A 54 -14.40 1.26 17.13
N SER A 55 -15.53 0.92 17.76
CA SER A 55 -15.68 -0.28 18.58
C SER A 55 -15.35 -1.55 17.80
N ASN A 56 -15.82 -1.62 16.55
CA ASN A 56 -15.63 -2.78 15.69
C ASN A 56 -14.17 -2.84 15.24
N VAL A 57 -13.56 -1.71 14.87
CA VAL A 57 -12.12 -1.64 14.53
C VAL A 57 -11.25 -2.15 15.68
N HIS A 58 -11.51 -1.71 16.92
CA HIS A 58 -10.78 -2.19 18.09
C HIS A 58 -11.01 -3.68 18.37
N ALA A 59 -12.25 -4.18 18.19
CA ALA A 59 -12.55 -5.60 18.32
C ALA A 59 -11.80 -6.47 17.29
N GLN A 60 -11.62 -5.98 16.06
CA GLN A 60 -10.86 -6.68 15.02
C GLN A 60 -9.35 -6.70 15.33
N HIS A 61 -8.80 -5.64 15.95
CA HIS A 61 -7.38 -5.55 16.21
C HIS A 61 -6.84 -6.70 17.09
N GLY A 62 -7.66 -7.22 18.02
CA GLY A 62 -7.30 -8.33 18.90
C GLY A 62 -7.41 -9.74 18.30
N ARG A 63 -7.95 -9.90 17.08
CA ARG A 63 -8.09 -11.22 16.44
C ARG A 63 -6.82 -11.62 15.69
N GLU A 64 -6.45 -12.89 15.77
CA GLU A 64 -5.32 -13.47 15.02
C GLU A 64 -5.83 -14.52 14.04
N LEU A 65 -5.33 -14.46 12.80
CA LEU A 65 -5.71 -15.40 11.74
C LEU A 65 -4.93 -16.70 11.83
N ARG A 66 -5.60 -17.81 12.12
CA ARG A 66 -5.01 -19.15 12.12
C ARG A 66 -5.42 -19.91 10.88
N LEU A 67 -4.44 -20.35 10.10
CA LEU A 67 -4.71 -21.04 8.84
C LEU A 67 -4.55 -22.55 9.04
N PRO A 68 -5.61 -23.36 8.81
CA PRO A 68 -5.51 -24.80 8.89
C PRO A 68 -4.62 -25.35 7.77
N VAL A 69 -3.75 -26.29 8.13
CA VAL A 69 -2.93 -27.05 7.19
C VAL A 69 -3.09 -28.54 7.49
N LYS A 70 -3.70 -29.26 6.56
CA LYS A 70 -3.96 -30.70 6.68
C LYS A 70 -2.89 -31.49 5.94
N ILE A 71 -2.23 -32.41 6.64
CA ILE A 71 -1.18 -33.25 6.08
C ILE A 71 -1.57 -34.72 6.28
N ALA A 72 -1.74 -35.43 5.17
CA ALA A 72 -1.95 -36.87 5.15
C ALA A 72 -0.61 -37.59 5.01
N LEU A 73 -0.29 -38.46 5.96
CA LEU A 73 0.85 -39.37 5.87
C LEU A 73 0.39 -40.73 5.36
N ASP A 74 1.17 -41.31 4.46
CA ASP A 74 1.00 -42.69 4.04
C ASP A 74 1.05 -43.66 5.24
N PRO A 75 0.27 -44.77 5.23
CA PRO A 75 0.32 -45.77 6.29
C PRO A 75 1.72 -46.30 6.59
N ALA A 76 2.64 -46.30 5.60
CA ALA A 76 4.04 -46.66 5.80
C ALA A 76 4.77 -45.74 6.81
N PHE A 77 4.26 -44.52 7.03
CA PHE A 77 4.77 -43.54 8.00
C PHE A 77 3.90 -43.43 9.25
N GLY A 78 2.89 -44.29 9.41
CA GLY A 78 1.91 -44.18 10.49
C GLY A 78 2.50 -44.26 11.90
N SER A 79 3.58 -45.01 12.10
CA SER A 79 4.24 -45.17 13.40
C SER A 79 4.92 -43.89 13.91
N ILE A 80 5.30 -42.98 13.02
CA ILE A 80 5.98 -41.73 13.35
C ILE A 80 5.06 -40.51 13.31
N ALA A 81 3.79 -40.68 12.91
CA ALA A 81 2.87 -39.58 12.64
C ALA A 81 2.70 -38.61 13.83
N SER A 82 2.48 -39.14 15.04
CA SER A 82 2.33 -38.32 16.26
C SER A 82 3.62 -37.58 16.62
N SER A 83 4.78 -38.22 16.43
CA SER A 83 6.09 -37.62 16.71
C SER A 83 6.43 -36.52 15.70
N VAL A 84 6.09 -36.72 14.42
CA VAL A 84 6.23 -35.70 13.36
C VAL A 84 5.33 -34.51 13.67
N GLU A 85 4.10 -34.75 14.12
CA GLU A 85 3.17 -33.66 14.47
C GLU A 85 3.70 -32.82 15.64
N SER A 86 4.15 -33.46 16.72
CA SER A 86 4.72 -32.73 17.86
C SER A 86 5.96 -31.93 17.47
N GLU A 87 6.84 -32.52 16.66
CA GLU A 87 8.07 -31.87 16.24
C GLU A 87 7.80 -30.71 15.28
N LEU A 88 6.85 -30.89 14.34
CA LEU A 88 6.45 -29.84 13.42
C LEU A 88 5.82 -28.65 14.18
N ARG A 89 4.94 -28.91 15.16
CA ARG A 89 4.38 -27.86 16.02
C ARG A 89 5.47 -27.11 16.77
N ASN A 90 6.47 -27.82 17.32
CA ASN A 90 7.62 -27.20 17.99
C ASN A 90 8.43 -26.30 17.06
N VAL A 91 8.77 -26.78 15.85
CA VAL A 91 9.54 -26.00 14.86
C VAL A 91 8.77 -24.75 14.43
N ILE A 92 7.45 -24.85 14.22
CA ILE A 92 6.60 -23.71 13.86
C ILE A 92 6.55 -22.68 14.99
N GLN A 93 6.39 -23.11 16.25
CA GLN A 93 6.39 -22.21 17.40
C GLN A 93 7.74 -21.51 17.58
N GLN A 94 8.86 -22.23 17.45
CA GLN A 94 10.20 -21.67 17.59
C GLN A 94 10.50 -20.58 16.55
N LYS A 95 9.95 -20.71 15.34
CA LYS A 95 10.16 -19.71 14.29
C LYS A 95 9.59 -18.34 14.67
N HIS A 96 8.69 -18.20 15.66
CA HIS A 96 8.02 -16.95 16.05
C HIS A 96 7.50 -16.15 14.84
N GLN A 97 7.22 -16.84 13.74
CA GLN A 97 6.94 -16.24 12.44
C GLN A 97 5.45 -16.31 12.18
N THR A 98 4.97 -15.32 11.43
CA THR A 98 3.57 -15.15 11.09
C THR A 98 3.33 -15.54 9.63
N PRO A 99 2.19 -16.17 9.27
CA PRO A 99 1.00 -16.44 10.10
C PRO A 99 1.15 -17.60 11.10
N PRO A 100 0.39 -17.58 12.22
CA PRO A 100 0.18 -18.77 13.03
C PRO A 100 -0.60 -19.80 12.20
N LEU A 101 -0.10 -21.05 12.18
CA LEU A 101 -0.73 -22.16 11.46
C LEU A 101 -1.31 -23.18 12.44
N ASP A 102 -2.48 -23.71 12.09
CA ASP A 102 -3.03 -24.87 12.77
C ASP A 102 -2.79 -26.13 11.93
N VAL A 103 -1.71 -26.83 12.23
CA VAL A 103 -1.32 -28.03 11.48
C VAL A 103 -1.98 -29.25 12.07
N SER A 104 -2.63 -30.05 11.23
CA SER A 104 -3.18 -31.35 11.60
C SER A 104 -2.56 -32.44 10.73
N ILE A 105 -2.05 -33.49 11.37
CA ILE A 105 -1.47 -34.65 10.68
C ILE A 105 -2.38 -35.85 10.92
N PHE A 106 -2.71 -36.57 9.85
CA PHE A 106 -3.47 -37.81 9.95
C PHE A 106 -2.87 -38.87 9.02
N VAL A 107 -3.14 -40.14 9.32
CA VAL A 107 -2.74 -41.26 8.46
C VAL A 107 -3.88 -41.57 7.50
N GLY A 108 -3.59 -41.59 6.20
CA GLY A 108 -4.59 -41.86 5.17
C GLY A 108 -3.95 -42.48 3.94
N ASN A 109 -4.74 -43.21 3.14
CA ASN A 109 -4.31 -43.77 1.86
C ASN A 109 -4.90 -42.96 0.69
N GLU A 110 -4.50 -43.30 -0.55
CA GLU A 110 -5.00 -42.63 -1.76
C GLU A 110 -6.54 -42.61 -1.81
N GLN A 111 -7.21 -43.67 -1.35
CA GLN A 111 -8.69 -43.79 -1.34
C GLN A 111 -9.38 -43.04 -0.18
N GLY A 112 -8.62 -42.57 0.82
CA GLY A 112 -9.12 -42.06 2.10
C GLY A 112 -9.01 -40.55 2.29
N GLY A 113 -8.92 -39.77 1.21
CA GLY A 113 -8.94 -38.29 1.28
C GLY A 113 -7.74 -37.56 0.67
N TRP A 114 -6.82 -38.26 0.02
CA TRP A 114 -5.68 -37.63 -0.68
C TRP A 114 -6.08 -36.85 -1.94
N TYR A 115 -7.33 -36.97 -2.37
CA TYR A 115 -7.90 -36.24 -3.50
C TYR A 115 -8.64 -34.97 -3.08
N ASP A 116 -8.75 -34.69 -1.78
CA ASP A 116 -9.23 -33.40 -1.32
C ASP A 116 -8.19 -32.34 -1.72
N GLU A 117 -8.63 -31.28 -2.42
CA GLU A 117 -7.71 -30.28 -2.96
C GLU A 117 -6.90 -29.64 -1.84
N ASP A 118 -7.44 -29.56 -0.62
CA ASP A 118 -6.84 -28.89 0.54
C ASP A 118 -5.93 -29.76 1.44
N VAL A 119 -5.57 -30.97 0.99
CA VAL A 119 -4.74 -31.88 1.76
C VAL A 119 -3.37 -32.08 1.09
N TYR A 120 -2.31 -31.91 1.88
CA TYR A 120 -0.95 -32.26 1.46
C TYR A 120 -0.66 -33.73 1.77
N ALA A 121 -0.20 -34.50 0.79
CA ALA A 121 0.11 -35.92 1.01
C ALA A 121 1.62 -36.16 1.06
N VAL A 122 2.08 -36.99 2.00
CA VAL A 122 3.46 -37.46 2.08
C VAL A 122 3.49 -38.95 1.84
N LYS A 123 4.10 -39.36 0.73
CA LYS A 123 4.21 -40.75 0.29
C LYS A 123 5.66 -41.23 0.30
N PRO A 124 5.90 -42.54 0.38
CA PRO A 124 7.25 -43.06 0.24
C PRO A 124 7.82 -42.80 -1.15
N GLY A 125 8.99 -42.19 -1.20
CA GLY A 125 9.76 -41.95 -2.43
C GLY A 125 10.86 -43.00 -2.62
N GLU A 126 11.10 -43.41 -3.87
CA GLU A 126 12.15 -44.37 -4.22
C GLU A 126 13.54 -43.72 -4.27
N THR A 127 13.67 -42.50 -4.81
CA THR A 127 14.94 -41.77 -4.91
C THR A 127 14.77 -40.26 -4.67
N GLY A 128 15.36 -39.75 -3.59
CA GLY A 128 15.34 -38.32 -3.25
C GLY A 128 13.95 -37.77 -2.89
N MET A 129 13.88 -36.46 -2.66
CA MET A 129 12.62 -35.76 -2.39
C MET A 129 12.05 -35.20 -3.69
N VAL A 130 10.84 -35.60 -4.06
CA VAL A 130 10.18 -35.16 -5.29
C VAL A 130 8.79 -34.63 -4.99
N LEU A 131 8.48 -33.45 -5.51
CA LEU A 131 7.15 -32.84 -5.48
C LEU A 131 6.38 -33.12 -6.76
N ASP A 132 5.16 -33.62 -6.58
CA ASP A 132 4.18 -33.85 -7.63
C ASP A 132 2.82 -33.29 -7.18
N GLY A 133 2.48 -32.09 -7.66
CA GLY A 133 1.34 -31.33 -7.14
C GLY A 133 1.46 -31.06 -5.63
N ARG A 134 0.43 -31.41 -4.85
CA ARG A 134 0.41 -31.34 -3.37
C ARG A 134 0.97 -32.62 -2.70
N ARG A 135 1.71 -33.46 -3.44
CA ARG A 135 2.28 -34.72 -2.95
C ARG A 135 3.79 -34.64 -2.84
N LEU A 136 4.32 -35.00 -1.68
CA LEU A 136 5.75 -35.10 -1.39
C LEU A 136 6.16 -36.58 -1.34
N GLY A 137 7.00 -37.01 -2.28
CA GLY A 137 7.73 -38.27 -2.16
C GLY A 137 8.90 -38.08 -1.20
N PHE A 138 8.86 -38.74 -0.04
CA PHE A 138 9.91 -38.67 0.98
C PHE A 138 10.66 -40.01 1.08
N PRO A 139 12.01 -40.01 1.04
CA PRO A 139 12.80 -41.25 1.02
C PRO A 139 12.70 -42.01 2.35
N LYS A 140 12.49 -43.33 2.27
CA LYS A 140 12.43 -44.20 3.48
C LYS A 140 13.77 -44.26 4.22
N ASP A 141 14.89 -44.16 3.51
CA ASP A 141 16.23 -44.35 4.08
C ASP A 141 16.65 -43.22 5.04
N HIS A 142 16.04 -42.04 4.92
CA HIS A 142 16.32 -40.86 5.76
C HIS A 142 15.14 -40.49 6.67
N LEU A 143 14.23 -41.44 6.89
CA LEU A 143 13.00 -41.21 7.64
C LEU A 143 13.29 -41.04 9.14
N THR A 144 13.34 -39.78 9.59
CA THR A 144 13.28 -39.43 11.00
C THR A 144 12.14 -38.43 11.23
N PRO A 145 11.49 -38.43 12.40
CA PRO A 145 10.42 -37.46 12.67
C PRO A 145 10.87 -36.01 12.50
N SER A 146 12.12 -35.72 12.89
CA SER A 146 12.71 -34.38 12.78
C SER A 146 13.05 -33.97 11.36
N SER A 147 13.61 -34.87 10.53
CA SER A 147 13.95 -34.54 9.13
C SER A 147 12.68 -34.24 8.32
N LEU A 148 11.62 -35.03 8.52
CA LEU A 148 10.33 -34.81 7.87
C LEU A 148 9.67 -33.53 8.38
N ALA A 149 9.65 -33.29 9.70
CA ALA A 149 9.09 -32.07 10.28
C ALA A 149 9.80 -30.80 9.77
N GLN A 150 11.14 -30.81 9.68
CA GLN A 150 11.91 -29.68 9.13
C GLN A 150 11.60 -29.45 7.64
N THR A 151 11.52 -30.53 6.86
CA THR A 151 11.17 -30.46 5.44
C THR A 151 9.77 -29.86 5.25
N LEU A 152 8.77 -30.38 5.97
CA LEU A 152 7.41 -29.86 5.93
C LEU A 152 7.34 -28.40 6.39
N SER A 153 8.04 -28.04 7.47
CA SER A 153 8.12 -26.65 7.93
C SER A 153 8.69 -25.73 6.85
N SER A 154 9.73 -26.16 6.13
CA SER A 154 10.35 -25.36 5.07
C SER A 154 9.48 -25.23 3.82
N LEU A 155 8.60 -26.19 3.54
CA LEU A 155 7.64 -26.12 2.43
C LEU A 155 6.41 -25.27 2.77
N ILE A 156 5.90 -25.38 4.00
CA ILE A 156 4.66 -24.72 4.42
C ILE A 156 4.91 -23.28 4.91
N LEU A 157 6.03 -23.05 5.59
CA LEU A 157 6.51 -21.76 6.12
C LEU A 157 7.97 -21.49 5.69
N PRO A 158 8.18 -21.17 4.40
CA PRO A 158 9.52 -20.92 3.85
C PRO A 158 10.10 -19.55 4.24
N TYR A 159 9.28 -18.61 4.70
CA TYR A 159 9.66 -17.22 4.90
C TYR A 159 10.43 -16.99 6.20
N SER A 160 11.34 -16.03 6.18
CA SER A 160 12.02 -15.52 7.37
C SER A 160 11.93 -14.00 7.44
N ALA A 161 12.02 -13.42 8.65
CA ALA A 161 11.94 -11.97 8.85
C ALA A 161 12.98 -11.16 8.01
N LYS A 162 14.12 -11.77 7.68
CA LYS A 162 15.15 -11.15 6.82
C LYS A 162 14.71 -11.01 5.36
N GLN A 163 13.86 -11.92 4.87
CA GLN A 163 13.35 -11.88 3.49
C GLN A 163 12.22 -10.87 3.32
N GLU A 164 11.45 -10.59 4.36
CA GLU A 164 10.29 -9.66 4.31
C GLU A 164 10.67 -8.27 3.80
N HIS A 165 11.84 -7.75 4.19
CA HIS A 165 12.27 -6.41 3.79
C HIS A 165 12.58 -6.28 2.29
N ARG A 166 12.89 -7.39 1.61
CA ARG A 166 13.21 -7.43 0.17
C ARG A 166 11.95 -7.55 -0.69
N VAL A 167 10.93 -8.20 -0.16
CA VAL A 167 9.69 -8.54 -0.86
C VAL A 167 8.83 -7.28 -0.97
N ALA A 168 8.26 -7.05 -2.16
CA ALA A 168 7.30 -5.97 -2.37
C ALA A 168 6.06 -6.18 -1.50
N GLN A 169 5.55 -5.11 -0.92
CA GLN A 169 4.35 -5.14 -0.11
C GLN A 169 3.17 -5.68 -0.92
N TYR A 170 2.31 -6.48 -0.28
CA TYR A 170 1.17 -7.08 -0.97
C TYR A 170 0.25 -6.01 -1.59
N SER A 171 -0.10 -6.26 -2.85
CA SER A 171 -1.14 -5.55 -3.58
C SER A 171 -1.85 -6.54 -4.52
N PRO A 172 -3.19 -6.48 -4.65
CA PRO A 172 -3.90 -7.30 -5.62
C PRO A 172 -3.60 -6.89 -7.07
N ARG A 173 -3.01 -5.69 -7.28
CA ARG A 173 -2.65 -5.16 -8.59
C ARG A 173 -1.22 -4.66 -8.57
N PHE A 174 -0.44 -5.05 -9.58
CA PHE A 174 0.92 -4.55 -9.79
C PHE A 174 1.07 -4.03 -11.21
N ARG A 175 1.90 -3.01 -11.35
CA ARG A 175 2.39 -2.58 -12.66
C ARG A 175 3.85 -2.97 -12.80
N LEU A 176 4.20 -3.63 -13.90
CA LEU A 176 5.59 -3.98 -14.22
C LEU A 176 6.06 -3.03 -15.32
N ALA A 177 6.96 -2.12 -14.98
CA ALA A 177 7.48 -1.10 -15.90
C ALA A 177 8.86 -1.50 -16.40
N PHE A 178 8.95 -1.93 -17.66
CA PHE A 178 10.21 -2.26 -18.32
C PHE A 178 10.78 -1.04 -19.04
N THR A 179 11.90 -0.52 -18.56
CA THR A 179 12.53 0.68 -19.12
C THR A 179 13.90 0.35 -19.69
N LEU A 180 14.10 0.62 -20.98
CA LEU A 180 15.43 0.64 -21.59
C LEU A 180 16.01 2.04 -21.42
N LEU A 181 17.10 2.17 -20.66
CA LEU A 181 17.78 3.44 -20.40
C LEU A 181 19.10 3.49 -21.15
N ASN A 182 19.23 4.42 -22.09
CA ASN A 182 20.53 4.82 -22.61
C ASN A 182 21.08 5.94 -21.73
N GLU A 183 22.30 5.76 -21.22
CA GLU A 183 22.96 6.79 -20.42
C GLU A 183 23.14 8.09 -21.23
N ASP A 184 23.67 7.98 -22.44
CA ASP A 184 23.84 9.10 -23.36
C ASP A 184 23.79 8.62 -24.83
N ALA A 185 22.64 8.82 -25.50
CA ALA A 185 22.49 8.54 -26.92
C ALA A 185 23.29 9.51 -27.82
N SER A 186 23.61 10.72 -27.34
CA SER A 186 24.30 11.74 -28.15
C SER A 186 25.78 11.41 -28.38
N ALA A 187 26.39 10.62 -27.49
CA ALA A 187 27.75 10.14 -27.60
C ALA A 187 27.98 9.15 -28.77
N GLY A 188 26.91 8.68 -29.44
CA GLY A 188 26.93 7.66 -30.47
C GLY A 188 26.64 6.25 -29.94
N GLN A 189 26.34 5.30 -30.83
CA GLN A 189 25.96 3.92 -30.49
C GLN A 189 24.75 3.81 -29.55
N THR A 190 23.59 4.24 -30.07
CA THR A 190 22.33 4.28 -29.34
C THR A 190 21.55 2.99 -29.48
N VAL A 191 20.93 2.52 -28.39
CA VAL A 191 19.94 1.47 -28.46
C VAL A 191 18.56 2.08 -28.67
N THR A 192 18.00 1.86 -29.86
CA THR A 192 16.74 2.49 -30.29
C THR A 192 15.49 1.77 -29.81
N GLY A 193 15.63 0.48 -29.48
CA GLY A 193 14.54 -0.34 -28.98
C GLY A 193 14.95 -1.80 -28.80
N TRP A 194 13.96 -2.63 -28.54
CA TRP A 194 14.12 -4.01 -28.11
C TRP A 194 12.90 -4.87 -28.47
N ASP A 195 13.13 -6.14 -28.81
CA ASP A 195 12.09 -7.16 -29.03
C ASP A 195 11.48 -7.65 -27.70
N ILE A 196 10.87 -6.74 -26.95
CA ILE A 196 10.45 -7.00 -25.57
C ILE A 196 9.30 -8.01 -25.46
N LEU A 197 8.39 -8.06 -26.44
CA LEU A 197 7.17 -8.89 -26.36
C LEU A 197 7.51 -10.38 -26.21
N ASP A 198 8.38 -10.89 -27.06
CA ASP A 198 8.82 -12.29 -27.01
C ASP A 198 9.66 -12.58 -25.75
N ALA A 199 10.44 -11.60 -25.29
CA ALA A 199 11.20 -11.71 -24.04
C ALA A 199 10.28 -11.82 -22.80
N ILE A 200 9.19 -11.04 -22.76
CA ILE A 200 8.14 -11.11 -21.74
C ILE A 200 7.47 -12.48 -21.79
N ASP A 201 7.01 -12.92 -22.97
CA ASP A 201 6.28 -14.17 -23.12
C ASP A 201 7.08 -15.39 -22.67
N ARG A 202 8.40 -15.38 -22.90
CA ARG A 202 9.28 -16.49 -22.50
C ARG A 202 9.67 -16.46 -21.02
N HIS A 203 9.92 -15.28 -20.43
CA HIS A 203 10.54 -15.20 -19.10
C HIS A 203 9.61 -14.66 -18.00
N ILE A 204 8.67 -13.78 -18.33
CA ILE A 204 7.84 -13.04 -17.37
C ILE A 204 6.42 -13.60 -17.31
N SER A 205 5.82 -13.88 -18.47
CA SER A 205 4.47 -14.46 -18.59
C SER A 205 4.31 -15.78 -17.80
N PRO A 206 5.29 -16.70 -17.74
CA PRO A 206 5.18 -17.93 -16.94
C PRO A 206 5.09 -17.68 -15.43
N ILE A 207 5.72 -16.61 -14.93
CA ILE A 207 5.68 -16.25 -13.51
C ILE A 207 4.36 -15.56 -13.19
N THR A 208 4.00 -14.54 -13.97
CA THR A 208 2.77 -13.76 -13.77
C THR A 208 1.52 -14.63 -13.90
N SER A 209 1.50 -15.57 -14.85
CA SER A 209 0.42 -16.54 -15.01
C SER A 209 0.31 -17.48 -13.80
N ALA A 210 1.44 -17.95 -13.27
CA ALA A 210 1.47 -18.88 -12.13
C ALA A 210 0.97 -18.24 -10.82
N VAL A 211 1.11 -16.92 -10.66
CA VAL A 211 0.66 -16.19 -9.46
C VAL A 211 -0.57 -15.30 -9.73
N SER A 212 -1.27 -15.53 -10.84
CA SER A 212 -2.46 -14.76 -11.25
C SER A 212 -3.62 -14.82 -10.24
N VAL A 213 -3.66 -15.86 -9.41
CA VAL A 213 -4.62 -15.97 -8.30
C VAL A 213 -4.39 -14.94 -7.19
N LEU A 214 -3.16 -14.42 -7.06
CA LEU A 214 -2.81 -13.41 -6.06
C LEU A 214 -2.84 -11.99 -6.61
N HIS A 215 -2.41 -11.83 -7.86
CA HIS A 215 -2.06 -10.54 -8.42
C HIS A 215 -2.56 -10.41 -9.85
N ASN A 216 -3.09 -9.23 -10.16
CA ASN A 216 -3.31 -8.80 -11.53
C ASN A 216 -2.18 -7.88 -11.98
N PHE A 217 -1.57 -8.16 -13.13
CA PHE A 217 -0.42 -7.41 -13.63
C PHE A 217 -0.80 -6.57 -14.85
N THR A 218 -0.35 -5.32 -14.85
CA THR A 218 -0.30 -4.48 -16.05
C THR A 218 1.16 -4.29 -16.44
N ILE A 219 1.51 -4.55 -17.70
CA ILE A 219 2.89 -4.42 -18.17
C ILE A 219 3.00 -3.18 -19.07
N GLU A 220 4.00 -2.35 -18.79
CA GLU A 220 4.34 -1.17 -19.59
C GLU A 220 5.79 -1.27 -20.05
N SER A 221 6.08 -0.74 -21.23
CA SER A 221 7.44 -0.67 -21.77
C SER A 221 7.73 0.73 -22.31
N GLN A 222 8.95 1.20 -22.08
CA GLN A 222 9.43 2.46 -22.62
C GLN A 222 10.94 2.43 -22.90
N VAL A 223 11.38 3.36 -23.75
CA VAL A 223 12.78 3.59 -24.09
C VAL A 223 13.11 5.05 -23.78
N GLN A 224 14.18 5.27 -23.02
CA GLN A 224 14.73 6.62 -22.78
C GLN A 224 16.13 6.71 -23.38
N PHE A 225 16.39 7.84 -24.02
CA PHE A 225 17.60 8.09 -24.80
C PHE A 225 18.68 8.87 -24.03
N HIS A 226 18.32 9.43 -22.88
CA HIS A 226 19.25 10.18 -22.05
C HIS A 226 18.87 10.01 -20.59
N ALA A 227 19.75 9.32 -19.86
CA ALA A 227 19.58 8.98 -18.45
C ALA A 227 20.96 8.97 -17.77
N PRO A 228 21.58 10.14 -17.59
CA PRO A 228 22.92 10.22 -17.00
C PRO A 228 22.90 9.72 -15.56
N LEU A 229 24.03 9.15 -15.12
CA LEU A 229 24.25 8.83 -13.72
C LEU A 229 24.42 10.12 -12.92
N ALA A 230 23.88 10.14 -11.70
CA ALA A 230 24.02 11.27 -10.77
C ALA A 230 25.42 11.37 -10.14
N PHE A 231 26.30 10.42 -10.42
CA PHE A 231 27.66 10.30 -9.91
C PHE A 231 28.59 9.78 -11.02
N GLU A 232 29.89 9.88 -10.80
CA GLU A 232 30.90 9.36 -11.71
C GLU A 232 31.38 7.98 -11.24
N PRO A 233 31.24 6.92 -12.06
CA PRO A 233 31.76 5.59 -11.73
C PRO A 233 33.27 5.59 -11.51
N LYS A 234 33.75 4.71 -10.63
CA LYS A 234 35.17 4.59 -10.29
C LYS A 234 35.96 3.97 -11.46
N PRO A 235 36.97 4.63 -12.02
CA PRO A 235 37.83 4.02 -13.03
C PRO A 235 38.71 2.93 -12.40
N LEU A 236 38.86 1.82 -13.11
CA LEU A 236 39.69 0.67 -12.72
C LEU A 236 40.96 0.60 -13.59
N GLU A 237 41.98 -0.10 -13.09
CA GLU A 237 43.30 -0.19 -13.75
C GLU A 237 43.23 -0.87 -15.13
N ASP A 238 42.22 -1.70 -15.36
CA ASP A 238 41.97 -2.41 -16.60
C ASP A 238 41.21 -1.58 -17.66
N GLY A 239 40.92 -0.32 -17.36
CA GLY A 239 40.15 0.58 -18.23
C GLY A 239 38.64 0.37 -18.16
N THR A 240 38.16 -0.45 -17.23
CA THR A 240 36.72 -0.59 -16.95
C THR A 240 36.26 0.41 -15.89
N PHE A 241 34.95 0.57 -15.75
CA PHE A 241 34.35 1.45 -14.76
C PHE A 241 33.59 0.61 -13.73
N GLY A 242 33.83 0.86 -12.45
CA GLY A 242 33.21 0.14 -11.33
C GLY A 242 32.15 0.97 -10.61
N LEU A 243 31.03 0.33 -10.26
CA LEU A 243 30.01 0.85 -9.36
C LEU A 243 30.24 0.28 -7.95
N THR A 244 30.42 1.12 -6.95
CA THR A 244 30.56 0.67 -5.55
C THR A 244 29.20 0.34 -4.93
N PRO A 245 29.14 -0.37 -3.79
CA PRO A 245 27.90 -0.60 -3.07
C PRO A 245 27.14 0.69 -2.72
N GLU A 246 27.86 1.77 -2.41
CA GLU A 246 27.28 3.10 -2.16
C GLU A 246 26.62 3.66 -3.42
N ASP A 247 27.29 3.55 -4.57
CA ASP A 247 26.76 4.00 -5.86
C ASP A 247 25.44 3.31 -6.20
N LEU A 248 25.29 2.03 -5.86
CA LEU A 248 24.05 1.28 -6.10
C LEU A 248 22.84 1.85 -5.32
N THR A 249 23.08 2.48 -4.17
CA THR A 249 22.00 3.07 -3.36
C THR A 249 21.46 4.37 -3.96
N ILE A 250 22.28 5.09 -4.73
CA ILE A 250 21.95 6.35 -5.39
C ILE A 250 21.82 6.21 -6.91
N PHE A 251 21.87 4.98 -7.43
CA PHE A 251 21.80 4.70 -8.86
C PHE A 251 20.54 5.25 -9.51
N VAL A 252 19.40 5.14 -8.82
CA VAL A 252 18.12 5.64 -9.35
C VAL A 252 18.03 7.16 -9.17
N ASN A 253 18.29 7.89 -10.24
CA ASN A 253 18.09 9.34 -10.27
C ASN A 253 16.60 9.68 -10.42
N SER A 254 15.85 9.62 -9.32
CA SER A 254 14.40 9.87 -9.30
C SER A 254 14.03 11.33 -9.65
N ALA A 255 14.99 12.26 -9.65
CA ALA A 255 14.76 13.65 -10.00
C ALA A 255 14.70 13.86 -11.53
N GLU A 256 15.43 13.04 -12.30
CA GLU A 256 15.54 13.18 -13.75
C GLU A 256 14.84 12.06 -14.52
N TRP A 257 14.74 10.85 -13.95
CA TRP A 257 14.18 9.70 -14.65
C TRP A 257 12.65 9.62 -14.48
N THR A 258 11.91 9.82 -15.57
CA THR A 258 10.45 9.66 -15.61
C THR A 258 10.07 8.20 -15.88
N LEU A 259 10.18 7.35 -14.86
CA LEU A 259 10.12 5.88 -15.03
C LEU A 259 8.71 5.27 -15.11
N SER A 260 7.64 6.04 -14.83
CA SER A 260 6.28 5.52 -14.84
C SER A 260 5.23 6.57 -15.25
N SER A 261 4.13 6.09 -15.83
CA SER A 261 2.96 6.92 -16.11
C SER A 261 2.18 7.20 -14.82
N SER A 262 1.85 8.46 -14.54
CA SER A 262 1.16 8.93 -13.33
C SER A 262 -0.36 8.64 -13.32
N SER A 263 -0.80 7.61 -14.04
CA SER A 263 -2.22 7.39 -14.35
C SER A 263 -2.99 6.58 -13.30
N SER A 264 -2.31 5.89 -12.38
CA SER A 264 -2.94 5.06 -11.34
C SER A 264 -2.09 4.92 -10.08
N ASN A 265 -2.77 4.68 -8.95
CA ASN A 265 -2.19 4.45 -7.62
C ASN A 265 -1.68 3.00 -7.40
N ASP A 266 -1.76 2.11 -8.40
CA ASP A 266 -1.21 0.75 -8.27
C ASP A 266 0.32 0.81 -8.06
N PRO A 267 0.89 -0.02 -7.16
CA PRO A 267 2.34 -0.08 -6.98
C PRO A 267 3.05 -0.55 -8.26
N VAL A 268 4.17 0.12 -8.56
CA VAL A 268 4.99 -0.13 -9.75
C VAL A 268 6.27 -0.84 -9.35
N LEU A 269 6.60 -1.93 -10.04
CA LEU A 269 7.91 -2.59 -9.97
C LEU A 269 8.68 -2.27 -11.25
N HIS A 270 9.85 -1.68 -11.09
CA HIS A 270 10.67 -1.19 -12.21
C HIS A 270 11.70 -2.24 -12.65
N PHE A 271 11.79 -2.51 -13.94
CA PHE A 271 12.78 -3.40 -14.55
C PHE A 271 13.58 -2.61 -15.57
N VAL A 272 14.76 -2.18 -15.16
CA VAL A 272 15.60 -1.24 -15.92
C VAL A 272 16.72 -2.00 -16.60
N LEU A 273 16.79 -1.89 -17.91
CA LEU A 273 17.95 -2.28 -18.69
C LEU A 273 18.78 -1.03 -18.96
N PHE A 274 19.89 -0.89 -18.25
CA PHE A 274 20.76 0.28 -18.34
C PHE A 274 21.89 0.03 -19.33
N VAL A 275 22.03 0.90 -20.34
CA VAL A 275 23.08 0.86 -21.36
C VAL A 275 24.05 2.00 -21.08
N PRO A 276 25.28 1.71 -20.58
CA PRO A 276 26.28 2.73 -20.31
C PRO A 276 26.72 3.47 -21.58
N SER A 277 27.16 4.70 -21.44
CA SER A 277 27.74 5.52 -22.51
C SER A 277 29.03 4.91 -23.04
N LEU A 278 29.43 5.27 -24.26
CA LEU A 278 30.64 4.72 -24.87
C LEU A 278 31.92 5.00 -24.08
N SER A 279 32.00 6.17 -23.43
CA SER A 279 33.17 6.55 -22.64
C SER A 279 33.26 5.80 -21.32
N ARG A 280 32.15 5.20 -20.85
CA ARG A 280 32.04 4.49 -19.55
C ARG A 280 31.74 3.01 -19.68
N ARG A 281 31.92 2.44 -20.88
CA ARG A 281 31.67 1.03 -21.17
C ARG A 281 33.00 0.25 -21.29
N PRO A 282 33.16 -0.89 -20.62
CA PRO A 282 32.17 -1.61 -19.81
C PRO A 282 32.06 -1.09 -18.37
N LEU A 283 30.84 -1.15 -17.85
CA LEU A 283 30.49 -0.80 -16.47
C LEU A 283 30.23 -2.08 -15.68
N VAL A 284 30.94 -2.27 -14.58
CA VAL A 284 30.88 -3.47 -13.72
C VAL A 284 30.46 -3.11 -12.31
N ILE A 285 29.81 -4.04 -11.61
CA ILE A 285 29.45 -3.88 -10.19
C ILE A 285 30.63 -4.35 -9.35
N LEU A 286 31.00 -3.62 -8.30
CA LEU A 286 32.05 -4.00 -7.37
C LEU A 286 31.44 -4.62 -6.10
N ASN A 287 32.10 -5.65 -5.57
CA ASN A 287 31.81 -6.19 -4.24
C ASN A 287 32.37 -5.26 -3.14
N ASP A 288 32.02 -5.52 -1.88
CA ASP A 288 32.49 -4.74 -0.71
C ASP A 288 34.02 -4.70 -0.57
N ASP A 289 34.72 -5.70 -1.12
CA ASP A 289 36.19 -5.79 -1.15
C ASP A 289 36.83 -5.05 -2.34
N GLY A 290 36.02 -4.41 -3.19
CA GLY A 290 36.46 -3.69 -4.38
C GLY A 290 36.73 -4.57 -5.60
N THR A 291 36.47 -5.88 -5.52
CA THR A 291 36.64 -6.80 -6.66
C THR A 291 35.43 -6.75 -7.60
N PRO A 292 35.60 -6.96 -8.92
CA PRO A 292 34.48 -7.06 -9.85
C PRO A 292 33.55 -8.22 -9.50
N SER A 293 32.26 -7.93 -9.42
CA SER A 293 31.20 -8.91 -9.23
C SER A 293 31.02 -9.75 -10.49
N THR A 294 30.57 -10.99 -10.31
CA THR A 294 30.19 -11.89 -11.41
C THR A 294 28.82 -11.57 -12.00
N SER A 295 28.03 -10.72 -11.32
CA SER A 295 26.71 -10.28 -11.75
C SER A 295 26.74 -8.84 -12.26
N ASN A 296 26.07 -8.60 -13.39
CA ASN A 296 25.79 -7.25 -13.91
C ASN A 296 24.38 -6.76 -13.53
N ALA A 297 23.73 -7.44 -12.60
CA ALA A 297 22.38 -7.15 -12.17
C ALA A 297 22.29 -7.01 -10.65
N PHE A 298 21.50 -6.06 -10.18
CA PHE A 298 21.22 -5.86 -8.76
C PHE A 298 19.73 -5.51 -8.54
N LEU A 299 19.27 -5.78 -7.32
CA LEU A 299 17.88 -5.61 -6.92
C LEU A 299 17.78 -4.48 -5.89
N ILE A 300 16.82 -3.57 -6.10
CA ILE A 300 16.45 -2.56 -5.11
C ILE A 300 15.16 -3.04 -4.41
N PRO A 301 15.22 -3.35 -3.09
CA PRO A 301 14.09 -3.83 -2.32
C PRO A 301 12.81 -3.00 -2.54
N GLN A 302 11.68 -3.67 -2.76
CA GLN A 302 10.35 -3.07 -2.95
C GLN A 302 10.21 -2.11 -4.14
N TRP A 303 11.27 -1.86 -4.89
CA TRP A 303 11.28 -0.94 -6.03
C TRP A 303 11.39 -1.67 -7.36
N GLY A 304 12.36 -2.58 -7.50
CA GLY A 304 12.65 -3.16 -8.80
C GLY A 304 14.04 -3.71 -8.98
N SER A 305 14.42 -3.83 -10.24
CA SER A 305 15.63 -4.48 -10.72
C SER A 305 16.34 -3.63 -11.75
N ILE A 306 17.67 -3.65 -11.72
CA ILE A 306 18.52 -2.97 -12.69
C ILE A 306 19.51 -4.00 -13.25
N VAL A 307 19.60 -4.06 -14.57
CA VAL A 307 20.56 -4.90 -15.30
C VAL A 307 21.41 -3.98 -16.17
N ILE A 308 22.72 -4.06 -16.01
CA ILE A 308 23.69 -3.32 -16.82
C ILE A 308 23.99 -4.11 -18.08
N CYS A 309 23.73 -3.49 -19.23
CA CYS A 309 23.91 -4.07 -20.55
C CYS A 309 25.22 -3.55 -21.18
N ASN A 310 26.30 -4.28 -20.96
CA ASN A 310 27.58 -4.02 -21.61
C ASN A 310 27.56 -4.57 -23.04
N LEU A 311 27.15 -3.75 -23.99
CA LEU A 311 27.15 -4.11 -25.40
C LEU A 311 28.57 -4.00 -26.00
N PRO A 312 28.96 -4.91 -26.90
CA PRO A 312 30.18 -4.71 -27.70
C PRO A 312 30.04 -3.43 -28.55
N PRO A 313 31.14 -2.92 -29.12
CA PRO A 313 31.07 -1.80 -30.06
C PRO A 313 30.08 -2.12 -31.19
N ILE A 314 29.04 -1.30 -31.31
CA ILE A 314 27.94 -1.46 -32.27
C ILE A 314 28.00 -0.36 -33.35
N PRO A 315 27.27 -0.49 -34.47
CA PRO A 315 27.01 0.65 -35.36
C PRO A 315 26.31 1.81 -34.61
N ASN A 316 26.13 2.96 -35.27
CA ASN A 316 25.51 4.15 -34.65
C ASN A 316 24.19 3.86 -33.92
N GLU A 317 23.40 2.89 -34.39
CA GLU A 317 22.16 2.44 -33.76
C GLU A 317 22.12 0.91 -33.67
N LYS A 318 21.51 0.39 -32.60
CA LYS A 318 21.22 -1.04 -32.43
C LYS A 318 19.78 -1.24 -31.93
N TRP A 319 19.11 -2.19 -32.56
CA TRP A 319 17.89 -2.81 -32.02
C TRP A 319 18.27 -4.09 -31.25
N LEU A 320 17.80 -4.24 -30.02
CA LEU A 320 18.09 -5.45 -29.22
C LEU A 320 17.20 -6.60 -29.66
N SER A 321 17.85 -7.64 -30.19
CA SER A 321 17.21 -8.89 -30.60
C SER A 321 16.89 -9.77 -29.39
N ASN A 322 16.06 -10.80 -29.59
CA ASN A 322 15.76 -11.79 -28.56
C ASN A 322 17.02 -12.41 -27.92
N SER A 323 18.08 -12.67 -28.69
CA SER A 323 19.34 -13.19 -28.14
C SER A 323 20.05 -12.21 -27.21
N ASP A 324 19.98 -10.91 -27.50
CA ASP A 324 20.54 -9.88 -26.62
C ASP A 324 19.75 -9.79 -25.29
N LEU A 325 18.45 -10.09 -25.34
CA LEU A 325 17.54 -9.98 -24.20
C LEU A 325 17.48 -11.23 -23.31
N MET A 326 18.00 -12.39 -23.76
CA MET A 326 17.94 -13.64 -23.00
C MET A 326 18.52 -13.49 -21.59
N THR A 327 19.76 -13.00 -21.48
CA THR A 327 20.43 -12.87 -20.17
C THR A 327 19.77 -11.81 -19.28
N PRO A 328 19.47 -10.59 -19.76
CA PRO A 328 18.75 -9.60 -18.96
C PRO A 328 17.37 -10.05 -18.48
N PHE A 329 16.56 -10.68 -19.35
CA PHE A 329 15.22 -11.12 -18.96
C PHE A 329 15.25 -12.36 -18.05
N SER A 330 16.27 -13.21 -18.17
CA SER A 330 16.51 -14.26 -17.17
C SER A 330 16.80 -13.65 -15.79
N ALA A 331 17.63 -12.61 -15.71
CA ALA A 331 17.89 -11.90 -14.45
C ALA A 331 16.61 -11.26 -13.89
N PHE A 332 15.86 -10.54 -14.74
CA PHE A 332 14.57 -9.94 -14.37
C PHE A 332 13.57 -10.98 -13.85
N SER A 333 13.50 -12.17 -14.46
CA SER A 333 12.58 -13.24 -14.00
C SER A 333 12.91 -13.72 -12.58
N HIS A 334 14.20 -13.88 -12.25
CA HIS A 334 14.64 -14.26 -10.91
C HIS A 334 14.39 -13.15 -9.89
N GLN A 335 14.65 -11.90 -10.28
CA GLN A 335 14.44 -10.72 -9.43
C GLN A 335 12.94 -10.44 -9.22
N LEU A 336 12.10 -10.60 -10.24
CA LEU A 336 10.64 -10.55 -10.11
C LEU A 336 10.15 -11.62 -9.13
N SER A 337 10.65 -12.85 -9.25
CA SER A 337 10.29 -13.92 -8.31
C SER A 337 10.66 -13.57 -6.86
N ALA A 338 11.83 -12.95 -6.66
CA ALA A 338 12.26 -12.48 -5.35
C ALA A 338 11.38 -11.32 -4.81
N LEU A 339 11.05 -10.34 -5.66
CA LEU A 339 10.19 -9.19 -5.31
C LEU A 339 8.75 -9.63 -4.99
N LEU A 340 8.21 -10.61 -5.72
CA LEU A 340 6.90 -11.19 -5.44
C LEU A 340 6.91 -12.12 -4.22
N GLY A 341 8.08 -12.42 -3.67
CA GLY A 341 8.21 -13.30 -2.50
C GLY A 341 7.93 -14.76 -2.83
N ILE A 342 8.17 -15.19 -4.06
CA ILE A 342 8.02 -16.61 -4.42
C ILE A 342 9.10 -17.41 -3.65
N PRO A 343 8.71 -18.40 -2.84
CA PRO A 343 9.65 -19.12 -2.01
C PRO A 343 10.48 -20.09 -2.88
N LYS A 344 11.78 -20.17 -2.58
CA LYS A 344 12.65 -21.19 -3.19
C LYS A 344 12.36 -22.55 -2.56
N LEU A 345 12.42 -23.60 -3.36
CA LEU A 345 12.32 -24.95 -2.83
C LEU A 345 13.54 -25.29 -1.97
N PRO A 346 13.35 -26.03 -0.87
CA PRO A 346 14.44 -26.55 -0.05
C PRO A 346 15.44 -27.38 -0.87
N SER A 347 16.71 -27.31 -0.48
CA SER A 347 17.79 -28.06 -1.13
C SER A 347 17.48 -29.56 -1.18
N GLY A 348 17.64 -30.18 -2.35
CA GLY A 348 17.41 -31.61 -2.55
C GLY A 348 15.98 -31.99 -2.93
N ILE A 349 15.03 -31.04 -2.93
CA ILE A 349 13.68 -31.24 -3.46
C ILE A 349 13.63 -30.90 -4.94
N LYS A 350 13.16 -31.84 -5.76
CA LYS A 350 12.94 -31.64 -7.19
C LYS A 350 11.45 -31.58 -7.50
N THR A 351 11.06 -30.80 -8.50
CA THR A 351 9.70 -30.84 -9.06
C THR A 351 9.61 -31.86 -10.18
N SER A 352 8.46 -32.52 -10.30
CA SER A 352 8.16 -33.40 -11.43
C SER A 352 8.17 -32.60 -12.74
N PRO A 353 8.71 -33.14 -13.85
CA PRO A 353 8.85 -32.42 -15.13
C PRO A 353 7.53 -32.02 -15.81
N SER A 354 6.39 -32.46 -15.28
CA SER A 354 5.04 -32.20 -15.82
C SER A 354 4.31 -31.02 -15.13
N THR A 355 4.85 -30.46 -14.05
CA THR A 355 4.19 -29.37 -13.31
C THR A 355 4.58 -27.99 -13.84
N SER A 356 3.65 -27.04 -13.75
CA SER A 356 3.83 -25.60 -13.97
C SER A 356 5.13 -25.04 -13.36
N SER A 357 5.55 -23.84 -13.81
CA SER A 357 6.75 -23.13 -13.32
C SER A 357 6.88 -23.06 -11.79
N LEU A 358 5.76 -23.09 -11.06
CA LEU A 358 5.67 -23.12 -9.60
C LEU A 358 4.84 -24.32 -9.12
N SER A 359 5.27 -24.93 -8.01
CA SER A 359 4.53 -26.00 -7.35
C SER A 359 3.37 -25.46 -6.49
N PRO A 360 2.28 -26.23 -6.31
CA PRO A 360 1.18 -25.85 -5.42
C PRO A 360 1.65 -25.51 -3.99
N TRP A 361 2.65 -26.22 -3.47
CA TRP A 361 3.23 -25.90 -2.16
C TRP A 361 3.78 -24.47 -2.07
N GLN A 362 4.46 -24.00 -3.12
CA GLN A 362 4.98 -22.64 -3.18
C GLN A 362 3.85 -21.61 -3.30
N ILE A 363 2.85 -21.89 -4.15
CA ILE A 363 1.69 -21.01 -4.33
C ILE A 363 0.89 -20.88 -3.03
N ASP A 364 0.61 -22.00 -2.35
CA ASP A 364 -0.14 -21.99 -1.11
C ASP A 364 0.62 -21.33 0.04
N ALA A 365 1.95 -21.55 0.11
CA ALA A 365 2.79 -20.85 1.08
C ALA A 365 2.76 -19.33 0.85
N LEU A 366 2.82 -18.91 -0.42
CA LEU A 366 2.69 -17.52 -0.80
C LEU A 366 1.29 -16.96 -0.46
N LEU A 367 0.21 -17.70 -0.77
CA LEU A 367 -1.18 -17.34 -0.43
C LEU A 367 -1.34 -17.09 1.07
N ARG A 368 -0.88 -18.03 1.91
CA ARG A 368 -0.93 -17.90 3.37
C ARG A 368 -0.17 -16.66 3.86
N HIS A 369 1.04 -16.45 3.34
CA HIS A 369 1.88 -15.31 3.72
C HIS A 369 1.24 -13.98 3.31
N ARG A 370 0.76 -13.86 2.07
CA ARG A 370 0.12 -12.64 1.54
C ARG A 370 -1.20 -12.32 2.22
N MET A 371 -2.01 -13.34 2.50
CA MET A 371 -3.26 -13.16 3.24
C MET A 371 -3.01 -12.65 4.65
N HIS A 372 -2.03 -13.22 5.35
CA HIS A 372 -1.64 -12.74 6.67
C HIS A 372 -1.14 -11.28 6.64
N GLU A 373 -0.28 -10.96 5.69
CA GLU A 373 0.19 -9.58 5.46
C GLU A 373 -0.99 -8.64 5.21
N ALA A 374 -1.93 -9.01 4.34
CA ALA A 374 -3.10 -8.22 3.99
C ALA A 374 -4.01 -7.95 5.19
N VAL A 375 -4.34 -8.99 5.97
CA VAL A 375 -5.17 -8.86 7.18
C VAL A 375 -4.49 -7.96 8.21
N ARG A 376 -3.20 -8.19 8.48
CA ARG A 376 -2.43 -7.35 9.43
C ARG A 376 -2.44 -5.88 9.00
N ARG A 377 -2.08 -5.60 7.74
CA ARG A 377 -2.06 -4.23 7.21
C ARG A 377 -3.43 -3.57 7.19
N THR A 378 -4.50 -4.34 6.95
CA THR A 378 -5.88 -3.84 7.04
C THR A 378 -6.20 -3.39 8.46
N LYS A 379 -5.91 -4.24 9.47
CA LYS A 379 -6.12 -3.91 10.88
C LYS A 379 -5.34 -2.66 11.30
N ASP A 380 -4.07 -2.58 10.93
CA ASP A 380 -3.20 -1.44 11.23
C ASP A 380 -3.75 -0.16 10.58
N THR A 381 -4.12 -0.24 9.29
CA THR A 381 -4.67 0.91 8.55
C THR A 381 -5.99 1.39 9.12
N LEU A 382 -6.91 0.48 9.48
CA LEU A 382 -8.19 0.84 10.11
C LEU A 382 -7.98 1.51 11.47
N LEU A 383 -7.06 0.99 12.28
CA LEU A 383 -6.71 1.58 13.57
C LEU A 383 -6.13 2.99 13.39
N SER A 384 -5.16 3.16 12.48
CA SER A 384 -4.60 4.47 12.16
C SER A 384 -5.65 5.44 11.61
N THR A 385 -6.61 4.96 10.81
CA THR A 385 -7.74 5.78 10.31
C THR A 385 -8.58 6.31 11.47
N VAL A 386 -8.96 5.45 12.41
CA VAL A 386 -9.76 5.85 13.59
C VAL A 386 -8.97 6.82 14.48
N GLN A 387 -7.69 6.54 14.73
CA GLN A 387 -6.81 7.40 15.52
C GLN A 387 -6.65 8.78 14.88
N LEU A 388 -6.44 8.85 13.57
CA LEU A 388 -6.29 10.09 12.82
C LEU A 388 -7.57 10.95 12.91
N VAL A 389 -8.74 10.33 12.71
CA VAL A 389 -10.04 11.01 12.84
C VAL A 389 -10.29 11.49 14.27
N GLN A 390 -9.82 10.76 15.29
CA GLN A 390 -9.95 11.18 16.70
C GLN A 390 -9.01 12.34 17.04
N GLN A 391 -7.77 12.31 16.55
CA GLN A 391 -6.73 13.30 16.84
C GLN A 391 -6.97 14.65 16.15
N ILE A 392 -7.69 14.67 15.02
CA ILE A 392 -7.96 15.88 14.25
C ILE A 392 -9.47 16.20 14.35
N PRO A 393 -9.88 17.11 15.27
CA PRO A 393 -11.29 17.34 15.60
C PRO A 393 -12.19 17.73 14.42
N ASN A 394 -11.61 18.40 13.43
CA ASN A 394 -12.30 18.91 12.25
C ASN A 394 -12.00 18.09 10.99
N MET A 395 -11.53 16.84 11.12
CA MET A 395 -11.34 15.97 9.97
C MET A 395 -12.71 15.63 9.34
N PRO A 396 -12.91 15.86 8.03
CA PRO A 396 -14.16 15.54 7.37
C PRO A 396 -14.21 14.04 7.12
N VAL A 397 -15.36 13.43 7.37
CA VAL A 397 -15.60 12.02 7.06
C VAL A 397 -16.92 11.95 6.33
N ASP A 398 -16.84 11.81 5.01
CA ASP A 398 -18.02 11.68 4.16
C ASP A 398 -18.54 10.24 4.12
N ALA A 399 -19.70 10.06 3.48
CA ALA A 399 -20.32 8.76 3.34
C ALA A 399 -19.45 7.75 2.59
N LYS A 400 -18.55 8.20 1.70
CA LYS A 400 -17.70 7.30 0.92
C LYS A 400 -16.57 6.72 1.77
N ALA A 401 -15.86 7.57 2.51
CA ALA A 401 -14.83 7.15 3.46
C ALA A 401 -15.41 6.24 4.54
N GLN A 402 -16.59 6.58 5.09
CA GLN A 402 -17.28 5.74 6.07
C GLN A 402 -17.68 4.38 5.47
N SER A 403 -18.25 4.36 4.26
CA SER A 403 -18.62 3.12 3.57
C SER A 403 -17.40 2.25 3.30
N ASP A 404 -16.25 2.83 2.94
CA ASP A 404 -15.02 2.09 2.69
C ASP A 404 -14.46 1.45 3.98
N VAL A 405 -14.55 2.13 5.12
CA VAL A 405 -14.24 1.52 6.43
C VAL A 405 -15.19 0.36 6.73
N GLN A 406 -16.49 0.52 6.50
CA GLN A 406 -17.49 -0.53 6.75
C GLN A 406 -17.28 -1.73 5.82
N ASN A 407 -16.97 -1.48 4.55
CA ASN A 407 -16.66 -2.52 3.55
C ASN A 407 -15.41 -3.30 3.96
N ALA A 408 -14.37 -2.60 4.45
CA ALA A 408 -13.16 -3.24 4.95
C ALA A 408 -13.45 -4.17 6.13
N LEU A 409 -14.26 -3.72 7.10
CA LEU A 409 -14.67 -4.54 8.25
C LEU A 409 -15.49 -5.76 7.82
N SER A 410 -16.48 -5.59 6.93
CA SER A 410 -17.30 -6.69 6.43
C SER A 410 -16.47 -7.75 5.68
N ALA A 411 -15.45 -7.31 4.93
CA ALA A 411 -14.56 -8.21 4.23
C ALA A 411 -13.60 -8.95 5.19
N LEU A 412 -13.16 -8.30 6.29
CA LEU A 412 -12.44 -9.00 7.37
C LEU A 412 -13.33 -10.03 8.06
N ASP A 413 -14.59 -9.70 8.35
CA ASP A 413 -15.53 -10.65 8.95
C ASP A 413 -15.73 -11.89 8.07
N ALA A 414 -15.81 -11.72 6.75
CA ALA A 414 -15.86 -12.85 5.82
C ALA A 414 -14.60 -13.74 5.85
N VAL A 415 -13.42 -13.18 6.14
CA VAL A 415 -12.19 -13.96 6.35
C VAL A 415 -12.30 -14.80 7.62
N TRP A 416 -12.81 -14.22 8.72
CA TRP A 416 -12.98 -14.92 9.99
C TRP A 416 -14.02 -16.04 9.92
N ASP A 417 -15.14 -15.80 9.23
CA ASP A 417 -16.18 -16.81 9.05
C ASP A 417 -15.68 -18.03 8.26
N SER A 418 -14.67 -17.83 7.39
CA SER A 418 -14.05 -18.88 6.58
C SER A 418 -13.02 -19.72 7.35
N GLU A 419 -12.49 -19.22 8.48
CA GLU A 419 -11.44 -19.87 9.29
C GLU A 419 -11.90 -21.22 9.90
N GLY A 420 -13.21 -21.37 10.18
CA GLY A 420 -13.80 -22.55 10.82
C GLY A 420 -14.82 -23.31 9.97
N GLY A 421 -15.00 -22.94 8.70
CA GLY A 421 -16.01 -23.52 7.80
C GLY A 421 -15.61 -24.86 7.20
N LYS A 422 -16.61 -25.67 6.77
CA LYS A 422 -16.38 -26.92 6.00
C LYS A 422 -15.82 -26.67 4.58
N ALA A 423 -15.85 -25.44 4.10
CA ALA A 423 -15.36 -25.01 2.79
C ALA A 423 -14.21 -24.01 2.94
N PHE A 424 -13.10 -24.46 3.53
CA PHE A 424 -11.89 -23.65 3.65
C PHE A 424 -11.25 -23.51 2.27
N ASN A 425 -11.34 -22.34 1.65
CA ASN A 425 -10.70 -22.07 0.37
C ASN A 425 -9.72 -20.90 0.51
N LEU A 426 -8.42 -21.18 0.37
CA LEU A 426 -7.36 -20.18 0.47
C LEU A 426 -7.52 -19.03 -0.54
N THR A 427 -8.07 -19.31 -1.72
CA THR A 427 -8.24 -18.31 -2.78
C THR A 427 -9.35 -17.32 -2.46
N ASP A 428 -10.49 -17.80 -1.96
CA ASP A 428 -11.61 -16.96 -1.54
C ASP A 428 -11.24 -16.10 -0.32
N MET A 429 -10.52 -16.70 0.65
CA MET A 429 -10.04 -15.97 1.82
C MET A 429 -9.02 -14.88 1.44
N LEU A 430 -8.10 -15.18 0.51
CA LEU A 430 -7.20 -14.15 -0.02
C LEU A 430 -8.01 -13.04 -0.70
N GLY A 431 -8.99 -13.38 -1.54
CA GLY A 431 -9.85 -12.41 -2.21
C GLY A 431 -10.55 -11.46 -1.23
N ASN A 432 -11.12 -11.99 -0.15
CA ASN A 432 -11.74 -11.17 0.91
C ASN A 432 -10.71 -10.31 1.66
N SER A 433 -9.55 -10.87 2.01
CA SER A 433 -8.47 -10.10 2.66
C SER A 433 -7.94 -8.96 1.78
N ALA A 434 -7.85 -9.18 0.46
CA ALA A 434 -7.41 -8.18 -0.50
C ALA A 434 -8.46 -7.05 -0.67
N ARG A 435 -9.74 -7.42 -0.69
CA ARG A 435 -10.85 -6.45 -0.67
C ARG A 435 -10.84 -5.61 0.61
N ALA A 436 -10.56 -6.24 1.75
CA ALA A 436 -10.46 -5.56 3.03
C ALA A 436 -9.33 -4.52 3.01
N LEU A 437 -8.14 -4.92 2.57
CA LEU A 437 -6.96 -4.05 2.46
C LEU A 437 -7.21 -2.88 1.51
N THR A 438 -7.74 -3.17 0.32
CA THR A 438 -8.03 -2.14 -0.69
C THR A 438 -9.03 -1.11 -0.16
N SER A 439 -10.08 -1.57 0.53
CA SER A 439 -11.10 -0.68 1.09
C SER A 439 -10.55 0.14 2.26
N SER A 440 -9.73 -0.44 3.14
CA SER A 440 -9.12 0.31 4.24
C SER A 440 -8.13 1.36 3.75
N GLN A 441 -7.32 1.04 2.73
CA GLN A 441 -6.39 2.00 2.13
C GLN A 441 -7.14 3.13 1.41
N ARG A 442 -8.21 2.81 0.67
CA ARG A 442 -9.04 3.81 0.01
C ARG A 442 -9.71 4.76 1.01
N ALA A 443 -10.15 4.26 2.16
CA ALA A 443 -10.65 5.09 3.24
C ALA A 443 -9.55 6.00 3.83
N PHE A 444 -8.38 5.42 4.15
CA PHE A 444 -7.28 6.17 4.77
C PHE A 444 -6.74 7.30 3.87
N PHE A 445 -6.61 7.06 2.57
CA PHE A 445 -6.14 8.04 1.58
C PHE A 445 -7.28 8.80 0.89
N HIS A 446 -8.48 8.83 1.48
CA HIS A 446 -9.61 9.51 0.87
C HIS A 446 -9.30 11.01 0.69
N PRO A 447 -9.43 11.60 -0.52
CA PRO A 447 -9.03 12.99 -0.78
C PRO A 447 -9.71 14.00 0.16
N GLY A 448 -10.97 13.76 0.52
CA GLY A 448 -11.70 14.59 1.47
C GLY A 448 -11.01 14.66 2.84
N MET A 449 -10.51 13.52 3.36
CA MET A 449 -9.85 13.45 4.67
C MET A 449 -8.49 14.17 4.67
N LEU A 450 -7.76 14.14 3.54
CA LEU A 450 -6.47 14.78 3.39
C LEU A 450 -6.56 16.31 3.20
N ALA A 451 -7.65 16.80 2.61
CA ALA A 451 -7.77 18.22 2.23
C ALA A 451 -7.70 19.19 3.42
N LEU A 452 -8.23 18.82 4.60
CA LEU A 452 -8.20 19.69 5.79
C LEU A 452 -6.87 19.64 6.57
N LEU A 453 -5.94 18.75 6.21
CA LEU A 453 -4.54 18.92 6.65
C LEU A 453 -3.94 20.21 6.08
N TYR A 454 -4.44 20.68 4.93
CA TYR A 454 -3.95 21.88 4.24
C TYR A 454 -4.71 23.17 4.61
N PHE A 455 -5.92 23.07 5.18
CA PHE A 455 -6.71 24.24 5.62
C PHE A 455 -7.33 24.05 7.01
N PRO A 456 -6.52 24.24 8.08
CA PRO A 456 -7.00 24.21 9.46
C PRO A 456 -8.15 25.19 9.74
N ALA A 457 -9.00 24.87 10.72
CA ALA A 457 -10.15 25.68 11.10
C ALA A 457 -9.77 27.09 11.59
N GLU A 458 -8.55 27.26 12.08
CA GLU A 458 -7.95 28.53 12.49
C GLU A 458 -7.92 29.52 11.32
N HIS A 459 -7.61 29.05 10.10
CA HIS A 459 -7.64 29.88 8.90
C HIS A 459 -9.07 30.27 8.53
N LYS A 460 -10.04 29.37 8.72
CA LYS A 460 -11.46 29.70 8.56
C LYS A 460 -11.84 30.87 9.48
N TYR A 461 -11.49 30.81 10.76
CA TYR A 461 -11.77 31.90 11.70
C TYR A 461 -11.00 33.17 11.36
N ALA A 462 -9.74 33.09 10.94
CA ALA A 462 -8.94 34.25 10.54
C ALA A 462 -9.56 35.01 9.35
N VAL A 463 -10.16 34.28 8.39
CA VAL A 463 -10.87 34.88 7.24
C VAL A 463 -12.20 35.52 7.66
N TYR A 464 -12.99 34.84 8.50
CA TYR A 464 -14.32 35.32 8.89
C TYR A 464 -14.29 36.41 9.98
N THR A 465 -13.27 36.45 10.83
CA THR A 465 -13.20 37.38 11.98
C THR A 465 -13.26 38.86 11.56
N PRO A 466 -12.49 39.36 10.57
CA PRO A 466 -12.59 40.75 10.14
C PRO A 466 -13.98 41.12 9.58
N LEU A 467 -14.59 40.21 8.81
CA LEU A 467 -15.92 40.39 8.24
C LEU A 467 -16.99 40.50 9.34
N PHE A 468 -16.99 39.59 10.31
CA PHE A 468 -17.94 39.63 11.41
C PHE A 468 -17.63 40.74 12.42
N ALA A 469 -16.36 41.03 12.71
CA ALA A 469 -15.98 42.08 13.64
C ALA A 469 -16.48 43.45 13.16
N SER A 470 -16.29 43.76 11.88
CA SER A 470 -16.76 45.03 11.30
C SER A 470 -18.28 45.20 11.32
N ALA A 471 -19.04 44.11 11.18
CA ALA A 471 -20.51 44.14 11.25
C ALA A 471 -21.07 44.07 12.68
N VAL A 472 -20.52 43.21 13.53
CA VAL A 472 -21.07 42.87 14.86
C VAL A 472 -20.66 43.90 15.92
N ILE A 473 -19.44 44.45 15.88
CA ILE A 473 -18.97 45.41 16.89
C ILE A 473 -19.87 46.67 16.94
N PRO A 474 -20.22 47.32 15.81
CA PRO A 474 -21.12 48.46 15.83
C PRO A 474 -22.54 48.09 16.30
N LEU A 475 -23.04 46.90 15.93
CA LEU A 475 -24.36 46.41 16.36
C LEU A 475 -24.42 46.18 17.88
N ILE A 476 -23.37 45.61 18.47
CA ILE A 476 -23.24 45.45 19.92
C ILE A 476 -23.15 46.82 20.59
N ALA A 477 -22.30 47.72 20.10
CA ALA A 477 -22.13 49.05 20.68
C ALA A 477 -23.44 49.86 20.67
N THR A 478 -24.21 49.79 19.58
CA THR A 478 -25.52 50.44 19.47
C THR A 478 -26.57 49.80 20.38
N ALA A 479 -26.60 48.47 20.48
CA ALA A 479 -27.49 47.76 21.40
C ALA A 479 -27.20 48.10 22.88
N ILE A 480 -25.92 48.15 23.28
CA ILE A 480 -25.51 48.53 24.65
C ILE A 480 -25.91 49.98 24.94
N ARG A 481 -25.63 50.91 24.03
CA ARG A 481 -26.01 52.33 24.20
C ARG A 481 -27.51 52.49 24.36
N GLU A 482 -28.30 51.82 23.53
CA GLU A 482 -29.77 51.86 23.61
C GLU A 482 -30.29 51.24 24.90
N PHE A 483 -29.72 50.11 25.33
CA PHE A 483 -30.08 49.45 26.58
C PHE A 483 -29.78 50.35 27.81
N LEU A 484 -28.62 51.01 27.82
CA LEU A 484 -28.27 51.96 28.88
C LEU A 484 -29.19 53.19 28.87
N ALA A 485 -29.52 53.74 27.70
CA ALA A 485 -30.44 54.86 27.57
C ALA A 485 -31.84 54.49 28.07
N TRP A 486 -32.37 53.33 27.68
CA TRP A 486 -33.63 52.81 28.18
C TRP A 486 -33.65 52.62 29.70
N ARG A 487 -32.55 52.13 30.28
CA ARG A 487 -32.44 51.96 31.74
C ARG A 487 -32.41 53.31 32.47
N ARG A 488 -31.79 54.35 31.88
CA ARG A 488 -31.80 55.72 32.45
C ARG A 488 -33.18 56.34 32.38
N GLN A 489 -33.86 56.28 31.22
CA GLN A 489 -35.24 56.75 31.06
C GLN A 489 -36.20 56.08 32.06
N ARG A 490 -36.02 54.78 32.33
CA ARG A 490 -36.81 54.07 33.35
C ARG A 490 -36.51 54.50 34.78
N ARG A 491 -35.29 54.95 35.08
CA ARG A 491 -34.93 55.46 36.42
C ARG A 491 -35.45 56.88 36.62
N GLU A 492 -35.37 57.73 35.61
CA GLU A 492 -35.91 59.09 35.62
C GLU A 492 -37.45 59.08 35.72
N ALA A 493 -38.14 58.23 34.94
CA ALA A 493 -39.59 58.06 35.04
C ALA A 493 -40.08 57.45 36.37
N VAL A 494 -39.17 56.87 37.17
CA VAL A 494 -39.44 56.38 38.53
C VAL A 494 -39.14 57.45 39.58
N ASN A 495 -38.24 58.40 39.31
CA ASN A 495 -37.93 59.54 40.18
C ASN A 495 -38.84 60.76 39.97
N GLU A 496 -39.52 60.87 38.82
CA GLU A 496 -40.54 61.91 38.54
C GLU A 496 -41.97 61.53 38.99
N ARG A 497 -42.15 60.35 39.59
CA ARG A 497 -43.35 59.96 40.33
C ARG A 497 -43.09 60.10 41.82
#